data_AF-A0A075ARS7-F1
#
_entry.id   AF-A0A075ARS7-F1
#
_cell.length_a   1.000
_cell.length_b   1.000
_cell.length_c   1.000
_cell.angle_alpha   90.00
_cell.angle_beta   90.00
_cell.angle_gamma   90.00
#
_symmetry.space_group_name_H-M   'P 1'
#
loop_
_entity.id
_entity.type
_entity.pdbx_description
1 polymer ?
#
loop_
_entity_poly.entity_id
_entity_poly.type
_entity_poly.pdbx_seq_one_letter_code
_entity_poly.pdbx_strand_id
1 'polypeptide(L)'
;MFSLENFTDLLPPFADEQSKQLDLKQKHAEMQKLEHRIEEQKRRRDLMKEHMKNIRTEFGQCQSLKDAKKREMDTENNLRQIAERQIGRMHQEMRRLLNEIDGVTGHINNLQRNIHQSNENIEKMRQSMKMSKEELDEWLKIQNEKEEDMMAMAKYSRQDDTRIKEIMLKLEKMLGEVHKKKQELSLEVTETQAVQIELAKTTEMFHSLHNERQQLIKRWENLIANFTEKDADIESKRNEKLINEKVAIVNEKQAFLNEQIDRAESIEKKIELTDRLSSLSLKEFQDEVEMIRSTLNKTTIELNSKKVEINNLRNDLQKRQDRLEKENKQRKEAKNRLEQATDKTVSLESKAASLQDILKQDEEKFKGLEKEIKNLREIRITQQVFQFRKDEQDLTAEISGAEATIKNWHSKISKKIRKIKGEKSEEEKEVLNEKIKELTLALAESKKKHSLLSQQYKKSLDEIRRFTKQYENLLKERKGVDQALDDITLYNDSAQRQLVSKIKEKEEFMVEENLLRLELQRLRTFLSSRADQKNAKIQKLKNKYDVLIAKINSDEEEHSQAYYVIKASQELQREGDALDAKIRKAEAEIKALENTLNLLNTRNSKYRNT
;
A
#
# COMPACT_ATOMS: atom_id res chain seq x y z
N MET A 1 -122.25 7.53 -13.25
CA MET A 1 -123.62 7.01 -13.03
C MET A 1 -124.59 8.17 -13.15
N PHE A 2 -125.44 8.15 -14.17
CA PHE A 2 -126.76 8.78 -14.13
C PHE A 2 -127.75 7.62 -14.34
N SER A 3 -128.77 7.51 -13.49
CA SER A 3 -129.82 6.50 -13.63
C SER A 3 -130.82 6.96 -14.69
N LEU A 4 -130.61 6.52 -15.93
CA LEU A 4 -131.39 6.92 -17.11
C LEU A 4 -132.76 6.19 -17.22
N GLU A 5 -133.41 5.96 -16.09
CA GLU A 5 -134.77 5.39 -16.05
C GLU A 5 -135.83 6.43 -16.46
N ASN A 6 -135.55 7.73 -16.28
CA ASN A 6 -136.51 8.83 -16.48
C ASN A 6 -136.35 9.56 -17.84
N PHE A 7 -135.86 8.90 -18.88
CA PHE A 7 -135.76 9.50 -20.24
C PHE A 7 -137.03 9.32 -21.10
N THR A 8 -138.04 8.63 -20.60
CA THR A 8 -139.38 8.52 -21.22
C THR A 8 -140.15 9.84 -21.18
N ASP A 9 -139.91 10.66 -20.15
CA ASP A 9 -140.78 11.78 -19.78
C ASP A 9 -140.36 13.11 -20.45
N LEU A 10 -139.34 13.05 -21.32
CA LEU A 10 -138.79 14.18 -22.08
C LEU A 10 -139.22 14.19 -23.56
N LEU A 11 -140.14 13.31 -23.96
CA LEU A 11 -140.67 13.22 -25.32
C LEU A 11 -142.01 14.00 -25.46
N PRO A 12 -142.15 14.91 -26.44
CA PRO A 12 -143.40 15.65 -26.67
C PRO A 12 -144.61 14.73 -26.95
N PRO A 13 -145.85 15.18 -26.67
CA PRO A 13 -147.06 14.34 -26.81
C PRO A 13 -147.32 13.76 -28.19
N PHE A 14 -146.73 14.33 -29.25
CA PHE A 14 -146.90 13.91 -30.65
C PHE A 14 -145.86 12.85 -31.12
N ALA A 15 -144.96 12.38 -30.26
CA ALA A 15 -143.98 11.36 -30.66
C ALA A 15 -144.63 9.98 -30.89
N ASP A 16 -144.46 9.41 -32.08
CA ASP A 16 -145.03 8.13 -32.50
C ASP A 16 -144.64 6.95 -31.60
N GLU A 17 -145.52 5.96 -31.53
CA GLU A 17 -145.34 4.79 -30.65
C GLU A 17 -144.19 3.87 -31.10
N GLN A 18 -143.93 3.81 -32.41
CA GLN A 18 -142.73 3.14 -32.95
C GLN A 18 -141.44 3.85 -32.53
N SER A 19 -141.42 5.20 -32.51
CA SER A 19 -140.26 6.00 -32.08
C SER A 19 -139.95 5.83 -30.59
N LYS A 20 -140.97 5.56 -29.76
CA LYS A 20 -140.82 5.39 -28.30
C LYS A 20 -140.19 4.05 -27.89
N GLN A 21 -140.33 2.98 -28.68
CA GLN A 21 -139.83 1.65 -28.29
C GLN A 21 -138.49 1.24 -28.91
N LEU A 22 -138.21 1.61 -30.16
CA LEU A 22 -137.17 0.94 -30.95
C LEU A 22 -135.73 1.46 -30.76
N ASP A 23 -135.52 2.78 -30.61
CA ASP A 23 -134.17 3.35 -30.67
C ASP A 23 -133.51 3.50 -29.28
N LEU A 24 -134.18 4.19 -28.32
CA LEU A 24 -133.57 4.61 -27.05
C LEU A 24 -132.94 3.48 -26.22
N LYS A 25 -133.55 2.29 -26.15
CA LYS A 25 -132.98 1.15 -25.42
C LYS A 25 -131.78 0.53 -26.13
N GLN A 26 -131.80 0.49 -27.46
CA GLN A 26 -130.66 0.01 -28.25
C GLN A 26 -129.49 0.99 -28.13
N LYS A 27 -129.75 2.30 -28.26
CA LYS A 27 -128.75 3.36 -28.08
C LYS A 27 -128.16 3.37 -26.67
N HIS A 28 -128.93 3.06 -25.63
CA HIS A 28 -128.39 2.88 -24.26
C HIS A 28 -127.46 1.66 -24.15
N ALA A 29 -127.82 0.52 -24.74
CA ALA A 29 -126.96 -0.66 -24.74
C ALA A 29 -125.68 -0.46 -25.58
N GLU A 30 -125.75 0.30 -26.67
CA GLU A 30 -124.58 0.76 -27.43
C GLU A 30 -123.73 1.74 -26.61
N MET A 31 -124.35 2.72 -25.94
CA MET A 31 -123.68 3.69 -25.09
C MET A 31 -122.92 3.02 -23.95
N GLN A 32 -123.53 2.07 -23.22
CA GLN A 32 -122.84 1.33 -22.14
C GLN A 32 -121.66 0.51 -22.66
N LYS A 33 -121.78 -0.12 -23.84
CA LYS A 33 -120.65 -0.82 -24.51
C LYS A 33 -119.54 0.16 -24.90
N LEU A 34 -119.89 1.35 -25.38
CA LEU A 34 -118.94 2.41 -25.70
C LEU A 34 -118.29 2.99 -24.45
N GLU A 35 -119.03 3.21 -23.36
CA GLU A 35 -118.50 3.66 -22.06
C GLU A 35 -117.51 2.65 -21.47
N HIS A 36 -117.86 1.36 -21.46
CA HIS A 36 -116.94 0.30 -21.02
C HIS A 36 -115.67 0.27 -21.87
N ARG A 37 -115.80 0.32 -23.20
CA ARG A 37 -114.66 0.37 -24.14
C ARG A 37 -113.83 1.64 -23.96
N ILE A 38 -114.45 2.79 -23.70
CA ILE A 38 -113.75 4.05 -23.39
C ILE A 38 -112.96 3.91 -22.10
N GLU A 39 -113.54 3.32 -21.06
CA GLU A 39 -112.90 3.10 -19.76
C GLU A 39 -111.74 2.10 -19.83
N GLU A 40 -111.90 1.01 -20.58
CA GLU A 40 -110.83 0.06 -20.91
C GLU A 40 -109.66 0.76 -21.65
N GLN A 41 -109.96 1.61 -22.63
CA GLN A 41 -108.94 2.37 -23.36
C GLN A 41 -108.30 3.50 -22.51
N LYS A 42 -108.98 4.05 -21.49
CA LYS A 42 -108.34 4.91 -20.47
C LYS A 42 -107.35 4.10 -19.64
N ARG A 43 -107.78 2.98 -19.04
CA ARG A 43 -106.92 2.10 -18.23
C ARG A 43 -105.68 1.65 -19.02
N ARG A 44 -105.86 1.21 -20.28
CA ARG A 44 -104.75 0.86 -21.17
C ARG A 44 -103.83 2.05 -21.46
N ARG A 45 -104.37 3.25 -21.69
CA ARG A 45 -103.59 4.48 -21.91
C ARG A 45 -102.75 4.82 -20.68
N ASP A 46 -103.32 4.71 -19.49
CA ASP A 46 -102.65 5.13 -18.26
C ASP A 46 -101.59 4.11 -17.80
N LEU A 47 -101.85 2.81 -17.96
CA LEU A 47 -100.81 1.76 -17.87
C LEU A 47 -99.67 2.00 -18.87
N MET A 48 -99.98 2.42 -20.10
CA MET A 48 -98.96 2.72 -21.11
C MET A 48 -98.16 3.99 -20.78
N LYS A 49 -98.77 5.01 -20.14
CA LYS A 49 -98.04 6.18 -19.61
C LYS A 49 -97.07 5.78 -18.51
N GLU A 50 -97.50 4.91 -17.59
CA GLU A 50 -96.67 4.42 -16.50
C GLU A 50 -95.51 3.56 -17.03
N HIS A 51 -95.79 2.63 -17.94
CA HIS A 51 -94.75 1.87 -18.63
C HIS A 51 -93.76 2.78 -19.39
N MET A 52 -94.24 3.84 -20.05
CA MET A 52 -93.38 4.83 -20.71
C MET A 52 -92.55 5.67 -19.72
N LYS A 53 -93.08 5.96 -18.52
CA LYS A 53 -92.32 6.59 -17.43
C LYS A 53 -91.21 5.66 -16.96
N ASN A 54 -91.48 4.37 -16.80
CA ASN A 54 -90.51 3.37 -16.37
C ASN A 54 -89.42 3.16 -17.46
N ILE A 55 -89.78 3.06 -18.74
CA ILE A 55 -88.81 3.05 -19.85
C ILE A 55 -87.89 4.28 -19.81
N ARG A 56 -88.41 5.46 -19.48
CA ARG A 56 -87.60 6.68 -19.35
C ARG A 56 -86.64 6.64 -18.16
N THR A 57 -87.03 6.06 -17.02
CA THR A 57 -86.12 5.88 -15.87
C THR A 57 -85.07 4.81 -16.14
N GLU A 58 -85.42 3.70 -16.79
CA GLU A 58 -84.46 2.68 -17.21
C GLU A 58 -83.47 3.21 -18.25
N PHE A 59 -83.95 3.98 -19.24
CA PHE A 59 -83.07 4.66 -20.21
C PHE A 59 -82.10 5.63 -19.52
N GLY A 60 -82.58 6.41 -18.54
CA GLY A 60 -81.74 7.30 -17.73
C GLY A 60 -80.68 6.56 -16.90
N GLN A 61 -81.03 5.41 -16.31
CA GLN A 61 -80.09 4.55 -15.61
C GLN A 61 -79.05 3.94 -16.56
N CYS A 62 -79.47 3.39 -17.70
CA CYS A 62 -78.58 2.85 -18.73
C CYS A 62 -77.60 3.90 -19.27
N GLN A 63 -78.06 5.13 -19.53
CA GLN A 63 -77.19 6.23 -19.97
C GLN A 63 -76.22 6.66 -18.84
N SER A 64 -76.68 6.73 -17.58
CA SER A 64 -75.81 7.02 -16.42
C SER A 64 -74.71 5.96 -16.23
N LEU A 65 -75.06 4.68 -16.40
CA LEU A 65 -74.12 3.55 -16.32
C LEU A 65 -73.11 3.58 -17.48
N LYS A 66 -73.55 3.89 -18.70
CA LYS A 66 -72.68 4.10 -19.86
C LYS A 66 -71.69 5.26 -19.65
N ASP A 67 -72.14 6.37 -19.08
CA ASP A 67 -71.28 7.52 -18.79
C ASP A 67 -70.37 7.30 -17.56
N ALA A 68 -70.72 6.39 -16.66
CA ALA A 68 -69.79 5.85 -15.66
C ALA A 68 -68.71 4.97 -16.33
N LYS A 69 -69.11 3.99 -17.15
CA LYS A 69 -68.17 3.11 -17.87
C LYS A 69 -67.24 3.86 -18.83
N LYS A 70 -67.71 4.95 -19.46
CA LYS A 70 -66.83 5.83 -20.24
C LYS A 70 -65.75 6.46 -19.38
N ARG A 71 -66.11 7.04 -18.22
CA ARG A 71 -65.13 7.62 -17.28
C ARG A 71 -64.15 6.57 -16.74
N GLU A 72 -64.60 5.34 -16.49
CA GLU A 72 -63.70 4.24 -16.12
C GLU A 72 -62.66 3.96 -17.23
N MET A 73 -63.08 3.80 -18.49
CA MET A 73 -62.16 3.63 -19.63
C MET A 73 -61.22 4.84 -19.79
N ASP A 74 -61.70 6.07 -19.60
CA ASP A 74 -60.86 7.27 -19.67
C ASP A 74 -59.79 7.26 -18.55
N THR A 75 -60.12 6.78 -17.34
CA THR A 75 -59.14 6.59 -16.26
C THR A 75 -58.15 5.45 -16.51
N GLU A 76 -58.60 4.33 -17.09
CA GLU A 76 -57.74 3.20 -17.45
C GLU A 76 -56.73 3.59 -18.53
N ASN A 77 -57.17 4.33 -19.55
CA ASN A 77 -56.29 4.88 -20.58
C ASN A 77 -55.22 5.83 -20.00
N ASN A 78 -55.57 6.65 -19.00
CA ASN A 78 -54.60 7.51 -18.31
C ASN A 78 -53.58 6.68 -17.50
N LEU A 79 -54.04 5.68 -16.72
CA LEU A 79 -53.17 4.77 -15.98
C LEU A 79 -52.22 4.00 -16.91
N ARG A 80 -52.72 3.55 -18.06
CA ARG A 80 -51.92 2.92 -19.12
C ARG A 80 -50.84 3.87 -19.66
N GLN A 81 -51.18 5.11 -20.01
CA GLN A 81 -50.19 6.08 -20.47
C GLN A 81 -49.12 6.39 -19.41
N ILE A 82 -49.49 6.42 -18.12
CA ILE A 82 -48.53 6.58 -17.03
C ILE A 82 -47.60 5.37 -16.98
N ALA A 83 -48.12 4.14 -17.07
CA ALA A 83 -47.32 2.92 -17.12
C ALA A 83 -46.36 2.89 -18.33
N GLU A 84 -46.83 3.21 -19.53
CA GLU A 84 -46.02 3.30 -20.75
C GLU A 84 -44.90 4.35 -20.62
N ARG A 85 -45.17 5.50 -19.99
CA ARG A 85 -44.13 6.51 -19.66
C ARG A 85 -43.12 6.01 -18.62
N GLN A 86 -43.54 5.25 -17.61
CA GLN A 86 -42.61 4.63 -16.66
C GLN A 86 -41.73 3.57 -17.34
N ILE A 87 -42.31 2.71 -18.18
CA ILE A 87 -41.58 1.73 -18.98
C ILE A 87 -40.57 2.44 -19.89
N GLY A 88 -40.93 3.56 -20.53
CA GLY A 88 -40.01 4.39 -21.31
C GLY A 88 -38.83 4.92 -20.50
N ARG A 89 -39.06 5.42 -19.28
CA ARG A 89 -38.00 5.86 -18.36
C ARG A 89 -37.08 4.72 -17.93
N MET A 90 -37.63 3.55 -17.57
CA MET A 90 -36.83 2.39 -17.17
C MET A 90 -35.94 1.88 -18.32
N HIS A 91 -36.40 1.92 -19.57
CA HIS A 91 -35.56 1.62 -20.73
C HIS A 91 -34.46 2.67 -20.99
N GLN A 92 -34.67 3.94 -20.62
CA GLN A 92 -33.62 4.97 -20.70
C GLN A 92 -32.54 4.71 -19.64
N GLU A 93 -32.94 4.44 -18.39
CA GLU A 93 -32.00 4.16 -17.30
C GLU A 93 -31.24 2.84 -17.53
N MET A 94 -31.90 1.80 -18.04
CA MET A 94 -31.24 0.54 -18.40
C MET A 94 -30.17 0.74 -19.49
N ARG A 95 -30.43 1.57 -20.51
CA ARG A 95 -29.43 1.91 -21.54
C ARG A 95 -28.27 2.74 -20.97
N ARG A 96 -28.56 3.64 -20.04
CA ARG A 96 -27.52 4.39 -19.32
C ARG A 96 -26.60 3.44 -18.55
N LEU A 97 -27.17 2.54 -17.74
CA LEU A 97 -26.40 1.57 -16.95
C LEU A 97 -25.60 0.61 -17.83
N LEU A 98 -26.14 0.18 -18.99
CA LEU A 98 -25.37 -0.60 -19.97
C LEU A 98 -24.16 0.17 -20.52
N ASN A 99 -24.33 1.43 -20.91
CA ASN A 99 -23.20 2.27 -21.35
C ASN A 99 -22.16 2.48 -20.24
N GLU A 100 -22.58 2.61 -18.98
CA GLU A 100 -21.68 2.71 -17.83
C GLU A 100 -20.93 1.38 -17.58
N ILE A 101 -21.59 0.23 -17.75
CA ILE A 101 -20.97 -1.11 -17.71
C ILE A 101 -19.94 -1.30 -18.83
N ASP A 102 -20.25 -0.89 -20.06
CA ASP A 102 -19.33 -0.97 -21.20
C ASP A 102 -18.10 -0.08 -20.98
N GLY A 103 -18.30 1.13 -20.43
CA GLY A 103 -17.21 2.04 -20.04
C GLY A 103 -16.29 1.46 -18.96
N VAL A 104 -16.87 0.86 -17.91
CA VAL A 104 -16.11 0.16 -16.86
C VAL A 104 -15.37 -1.06 -17.42
N THR A 105 -16.01 -1.83 -18.30
CA THR A 105 -15.40 -3.00 -18.96
C THR A 105 -14.22 -2.59 -19.85
N GLY A 106 -14.37 -1.51 -20.62
CA GLY A 106 -13.27 -0.90 -21.38
C GLY A 106 -12.10 -0.44 -20.50
N HIS A 107 -12.40 0.14 -19.33
CA HIS A 107 -11.38 0.53 -18.36
C HIS A 107 -10.65 -0.69 -17.77
N ILE A 108 -11.38 -1.74 -17.37
CA ILE A 108 -10.81 -3.00 -16.88
C ILE A 108 -9.88 -3.63 -17.93
N ASN A 109 -10.31 -3.71 -19.19
CA ASN A 109 -9.50 -4.25 -20.28
C ASN A 109 -8.21 -3.45 -20.52
N ASN A 110 -8.24 -2.12 -20.34
CA ASN A 110 -7.06 -1.28 -20.42
C ASN A 110 -6.12 -1.48 -19.20
N LEU A 111 -6.67 -1.58 -17.98
CA LEU A 111 -5.89 -1.93 -16.78
C LEU A 111 -5.22 -3.30 -16.91
N GLN A 112 -5.93 -4.32 -17.41
CA GLN A 112 -5.37 -5.65 -17.65
C GLN A 112 -4.21 -5.61 -18.66
N ARG A 113 -4.33 -4.85 -19.76
CA ARG A 113 -3.25 -4.67 -20.73
C ARG A 113 -2.03 -3.99 -20.10
N ASN A 114 -2.25 -2.95 -19.29
CA ASN A 114 -1.18 -2.24 -18.60
C ASN A 114 -0.48 -3.13 -17.56
N ILE A 115 -1.23 -3.95 -16.82
CA ILE A 115 -0.70 -4.94 -15.86
C ILE A 115 0.14 -6.00 -16.61
N HIS A 116 -0.34 -6.51 -17.75
CA HIS A 116 0.43 -7.47 -18.56
C HIS A 116 1.76 -6.86 -19.04
N GLN A 117 1.73 -5.63 -19.58
CA GLN A 117 2.94 -4.95 -20.04
C GLN A 117 3.91 -4.63 -18.88
N SER A 118 3.38 -4.28 -17.70
CA SER A 118 4.17 -4.07 -16.48
C SER A 118 4.84 -5.37 -16.02
N ASN A 119 4.10 -6.49 -16.00
CA ASN A 119 4.64 -7.80 -15.66
C ASN A 119 5.72 -8.27 -16.65
N GLU A 120 5.53 -8.05 -17.95
CA GLU A 120 6.54 -8.36 -18.98
C GLU A 120 7.81 -7.54 -18.79
N ASN A 121 7.69 -6.26 -18.42
CA ASN A 121 8.83 -5.42 -18.09
C ASN A 121 9.52 -5.85 -16.78
N ILE A 122 8.77 -6.26 -15.75
CA ILE A 122 9.31 -6.83 -14.51
C ILE A 122 10.09 -8.11 -14.79
N GLU A 123 9.60 -8.99 -15.67
CA GLU A 123 10.32 -10.24 -16.00
C GLU A 123 11.59 -9.97 -16.80
N LYS A 124 11.58 -8.99 -17.72
CA LYS A 124 12.81 -8.49 -18.38
C LYS A 124 13.82 -7.94 -17.37
N MET A 125 13.37 -7.17 -16.37
CA MET A 125 14.25 -6.69 -15.30
C MET A 125 14.80 -7.84 -14.44
N ARG A 126 13.98 -8.86 -14.11
CA ARG A 126 14.42 -10.07 -13.39
C ARG A 126 15.47 -10.84 -14.17
N GLN A 127 15.28 -11.04 -15.47
CA GLN A 127 16.25 -11.69 -16.33
C GLN A 127 17.57 -10.89 -16.39
N SER A 128 17.50 -9.57 -16.55
CA SER A 128 18.68 -8.69 -16.50
C SER A 128 19.41 -8.77 -15.15
N MET A 129 18.69 -8.70 -14.03
CA MET A 129 19.28 -8.83 -12.69
C MET A 129 19.89 -10.22 -12.45
N LYS A 130 19.30 -11.28 -13.02
CA LYS A 130 19.88 -12.63 -12.98
C LYS A 130 21.22 -12.68 -13.74
N MET A 131 21.26 -12.17 -14.97
CA MET A 131 22.50 -12.11 -15.75
C MET A 131 23.58 -11.30 -15.02
N SER A 132 23.29 -10.09 -14.57
CA SER A 132 24.27 -9.26 -13.85
C SER A 132 24.70 -9.82 -12.49
N LYS A 133 23.90 -10.68 -11.86
CA LYS A 133 24.33 -11.46 -10.69
C LYS A 133 25.28 -12.59 -11.09
N GLU A 134 24.98 -13.31 -12.17
CA GLU A 134 25.84 -14.39 -12.68
C GLU A 134 27.20 -13.84 -13.14
N GLU A 135 27.22 -12.69 -13.82
CA GLU A 135 28.44 -11.92 -14.13
C GLU A 135 29.21 -11.53 -12.85
N LEU A 136 28.54 -11.00 -11.83
CA LEU A 136 29.19 -10.62 -10.56
C LEU A 136 29.76 -11.83 -9.81
N ASP A 137 29.04 -12.95 -9.78
CA ASP A 137 29.48 -14.21 -9.17
C ASP A 137 30.67 -14.82 -9.95
N GLU A 138 30.87 -14.49 -11.23
CA GLU A 138 32.09 -14.82 -12.00
C GLU A 138 33.24 -13.86 -11.70
N TRP A 139 33.00 -12.54 -11.69
CA TRP A 139 34.02 -11.55 -11.31
C TRP A 139 34.58 -11.78 -9.90
N LEU A 140 33.75 -12.21 -8.95
CA LEU A 140 34.18 -12.57 -7.59
C LEU A 140 35.07 -13.82 -7.56
N LYS A 141 34.85 -14.82 -8.42
CA LYS A 141 35.76 -15.97 -8.55
C LYS A 141 37.11 -15.54 -9.11
N ILE A 142 37.09 -14.77 -10.20
CA ILE A 142 38.31 -14.25 -10.85
C ILE A 142 39.10 -13.37 -9.87
N GLN A 143 38.43 -12.56 -9.05
CA GLN A 143 39.08 -11.77 -8.00
C GLN A 143 39.76 -12.67 -6.96
N ASN A 144 39.07 -13.68 -6.43
CA ASN A 144 39.65 -14.63 -5.47
C ASN A 144 40.86 -15.38 -6.06
N GLU A 145 40.75 -15.89 -7.29
CA GLU A 145 41.86 -16.53 -8.00
C GLU A 145 43.06 -15.59 -8.18
N LYS A 146 42.82 -14.29 -8.42
CA LYS A 146 43.89 -13.28 -8.53
C LYS A 146 44.48 -12.87 -7.19
N GLU A 147 43.73 -12.96 -6.10
CA GLU A 147 44.27 -12.81 -4.74
C GLU A 147 45.11 -14.02 -4.31
N GLU A 148 44.72 -15.24 -4.68
CA GLU A 148 45.54 -16.46 -4.51
C GLU A 148 46.84 -16.40 -5.32
N ASP A 149 46.78 -16.02 -6.61
CA ASP A 149 47.95 -15.75 -7.45
C ASP A 149 48.88 -14.71 -6.79
N MET A 150 48.32 -13.61 -6.28
CA MET A 150 49.07 -12.53 -5.66
C MET A 150 49.75 -12.99 -4.37
N MET A 151 49.08 -13.81 -3.55
CA MET A 151 49.67 -14.42 -2.35
C MET A 151 50.78 -15.41 -2.70
N ALA A 152 50.64 -16.20 -3.78
CA ALA A 152 51.69 -17.08 -4.27
C ALA A 152 52.91 -16.29 -4.77
N MET A 153 52.70 -15.24 -5.58
CA MET A 153 53.77 -14.36 -6.06
C MET A 153 54.48 -13.61 -4.91
N ALA A 154 53.75 -13.13 -3.91
CA ALA A 154 54.33 -12.52 -2.72
C ALA A 154 55.15 -13.52 -1.88
N LYS A 155 54.74 -14.80 -1.84
CA LYS A 155 55.50 -15.88 -1.20
C LYS A 155 56.81 -16.17 -1.95
N TYR A 156 56.77 -16.27 -3.28
CA TYR A 156 57.98 -16.48 -4.09
C TYR A 156 58.93 -15.27 -3.98
N SER A 157 58.43 -14.03 -4.09
CA SER A 157 59.25 -12.83 -3.91
C SER A 157 59.96 -12.78 -2.56
N ARG A 158 59.31 -13.24 -1.47
CA ARG A 158 59.96 -13.36 -0.15
C ARG A 158 61.02 -14.46 -0.09
N GLN A 159 60.81 -15.57 -0.81
CA GLN A 159 61.82 -16.63 -0.93
C GLN A 159 63.03 -16.14 -1.72
N ASP A 160 62.82 -15.43 -2.83
CA ASP A 160 63.87 -14.80 -3.62
C ASP A 160 64.63 -13.73 -2.82
N ASP A 161 63.95 -12.88 -2.04
CA ASP A 161 64.59 -11.93 -1.11
C ASP A 161 65.50 -12.64 -0.10
N THR A 162 65.07 -13.78 0.46
CA THR A 162 65.94 -14.57 1.34
C THR A 162 67.11 -15.20 0.59
N ARG A 163 66.90 -15.66 -0.64
CA ARG A 163 67.93 -16.26 -1.49
C ARG A 163 68.99 -15.25 -1.93
N ILE A 164 68.58 -14.02 -2.25
CA ILE A 164 69.45 -12.89 -2.53
C ILE A 164 70.31 -12.57 -1.31
N LYS A 165 69.73 -12.52 -0.10
CA LYS A 165 70.47 -12.29 1.15
C LYS A 165 71.49 -13.41 1.44
N GLU A 166 71.13 -14.68 1.24
CA GLU A 166 72.08 -15.81 1.33
C GLU A 166 73.25 -15.65 0.36
N ILE A 167 72.99 -15.26 -0.89
CA ILE A 167 74.00 -15.10 -1.93
C ILE A 167 74.89 -13.89 -1.64
N MET A 168 74.32 -12.75 -1.20
CA MET A 168 75.07 -11.57 -0.81
C MET A 168 76.01 -11.86 0.36
N LEU A 169 75.55 -12.55 1.41
CA LEU A 169 76.38 -12.90 2.57
C LEU A 169 77.51 -13.88 2.19
N LYS A 170 77.25 -14.84 1.29
CA LYS A 170 78.30 -15.70 0.71
C LYS A 170 79.31 -14.88 -0.10
N LEU A 171 78.85 -13.94 -0.92
CA LEU A 171 79.69 -13.10 -1.77
C LEU A 171 80.58 -12.17 -0.91
N GLU A 172 80.02 -11.57 0.14
CA GLU A 172 80.75 -10.76 1.13
C GLU A 172 81.82 -11.59 1.87
N LYS A 173 81.51 -12.82 2.28
CA LYS A 173 82.49 -13.75 2.87
C LYS A 173 83.62 -14.08 1.90
N MET A 174 83.31 -14.38 0.63
CA MET A 174 84.33 -14.64 -0.40
C MET A 174 85.18 -13.39 -0.70
N LEU A 175 84.60 -12.19 -0.71
CA LEU A 175 85.36 -10.93 -0.85
C LEU A 175 86.29 -10.71 0.34
N GLY A 176 85.86 -11.02 1.56
CA GLY A 176 86.71 -10.98 2.75
C GLY A 176 87.89 -11.96 2.68
N GLU A 177 87.67 -13.17 2.17
CA GLU A 177 88.73 -14.17 1.94
C GLU A 177 89.71 -13.74 0.84
N VAL A 178 89.21 -13.17 -0.26
CA VAL A 178 90.05 -12.58 -1.32
C VAL A 178 90.86 -11.38 -0.79
N HIS A 179 90.27 -10.54 0.06
CA HIS A 179 90.99 -9.41 0.65
C HIS A 179 92.09 -9.87 1.60
N LYS A 180 91.85 -10.89 2.45
CA LYS A 180 92.89 -11.52 3.28
C LYS A 180 94.01 -12.09 2.43
N LYS A 181 93.71 -12.88 1.38
CA LYS A 181 94.73 -13.43 0.48
C LYS A 181 95.52 -12.34 -0.27
N LYS A 182 94.92 -11.18 -0.54
CA LYS A 182 95.63 -10.02 -1.10
C LYS A 182 96.54 -9.32 -0.07
N GLN A 183 96.15 -9.28 1.21
CA GLN A 183 97.01 -8.79 2.29
C GLN A 183 98.19 -9.73 2.54
N GLU A 184 97.95 -11.04 2.65
CA GLU A 184 98.99 -12.08 2.77
C GLU A 184 100.01 -11.99 1.62
N LEU A 185 99.53 -11.95 0.37
CA LEU A 185 100.40 -11.78 -0.81
C LEU A 185 101.20 -10.46 -0.77
N SER A 186 100.64 -9.39 -0.22
CA SER A 186 101.35 -8.11 -0.09
C SER A 186 102.47 -8.19 0.95
N LEU A 187 102.29 -8.96 2.04
CA LEU A 187 103.31 -9.18 3.06
C LEU A 187 104.46 -10.03 2.50
N GLU A 188 104.13 -11.17 1.89
CA GLU A 188 105.08 -12.07 1.20
C GLU A 188 105.92 -11.33 0.14
N VAL A 189 105.31 -10.41 -0.63
CA VAL A 189 106.03 -9.55 -1.57
C VAL A 189 106.98 -8.59 -0.86
N THR A 190 106.58 -7.95 0.25
CA THR A 190 107.48 -7.07 1.00
C THR A 190 108.61 -7.82 1.70
N GLU A 191 108.36 -9.02 2.23
CA GLU A 191 109.41 -9.87 2.83
C GLU A 191 110.39 -10.37 1.76
N THR A 192 109.89 -10.82 0.60
CA THR A 192 110.73 -11.17 -0.55
C THR A 192 111.58 -9.99 -1.02
N GLN A 193 111.03 -8.78 -1.05
CA GLN A 193 111.77 -7.55 -1.40
C GLN A 193 112.83 -7.21 -0.34
N ALA A 194 112.53 -7.37 0.95
CA ALA A 194 113.51 -7.16 2.03
C ALA A 194 114.69 -8.14 1.89
N VAL A 195 114.41 -9.44 1.70
CA VAL A 195 115.45 -10.47 1.49
C VAL A 195 116.27 -10.19 0.22
N GLN A 196 115.65 -9.70 -0.86
CA GLN A 196 116.38 -9.28 -2.07
C GLN A 196 117.30 -8.08 -1.80
N ILE A 197 116.90 -7.11 -0.98
CA ILE A 197 117.74 -5.96 -0.57
C ILE A 197 118.91 -6.43 0.31
N GLU A 198 118.67 -7.35 1.24
CA GLU A 198 119.73 -7.95 2.07
C GLU A 198 120.72 -8.77 1.22
N LEU A 199 120.23 -9.54 0.24
CA LEU A 199 121.07 -10.30 -0.69
C LEU A 199 121.88 -9.37 -1.62
N ALA A 200 121.30 -8.27 -2.09
CA ALA A 200 122.02 -7.26 -2.85
C ALA A 200 123.11 -6.58 -2.00
N LYS A 201 122.79 -6.19 -0.76
CA LYS A 201 123.73 -5.53 0.17
C LYS A 201 124.86 -6.46 0.64
N THR A 202 124.58 -7.74 0.86
CA THR A 202 125.61 -8.74 1.17
C THR A 202 126.46 -9.07 -0.06
N THR A 203 125.89 -9.03 -1.27
CA THR A 203 126.65 -9.11 -2.53
C THR A 203 127.57 -7.91 -2.71
N GLU A 204 127.11 -6.69 -2.44
CA GLU A 204 127.92 -5.47 -2.44
C GLU A 204 129.05 -5.53 -1.41
N MET A 205 128.75 -5.94 -0.18
CA MET A 205 129.75 -6.16 0.88
C MET A 205 130.77 -7.23 0.48
N PHE A 206 130.35 -8.32 -0.19
CA PHE A 206 131.26 -9.33 -0.72
C PHE A 206 132.19 -8.76 -1.81
N HIS A 207 131.69 -7.87 -2.68
CA HIS A 207 132.54 -7.18 -3.66
C HIS A 207 133.51 -6.20 -2.99
N SER A 208 133.11 -5.49 -1.93
CA SER A 208 134.02 -4.64 -1.14
C SER A 208 135.11 -5.48 -0.47
N LEU A 209 134.73 -6.54 0.26
CA LEU A 209 135.68 -7.45 0.92
C LEU A 209 136.58 -8.18 -0.08
N HIS A 210 136.09 -8.50 -1.28
CA HIS A 210 136.91 -9.08 -2.35
C HIS A 210 137.91 -8.05 -2.90
N ASN A 211 137.49 -6.79 -3.12
CA ASN A 211 138.38 -5.71 -3.55
C ASN A 211 139.42 -5.38 -2.47
N GLU A 212 139.01 -5.28 -1.19
CA GLU A 212 139.90 -5.12 -0.04
C GLU A 212 140.88 -6.29 0.07
N ARG A 213 140.41 -7.54 -0.06
CA ARG A 213 141.29 -8.72 -0.14
C ARG A 213 142.25 -8.63 -1.31
N GLN A 214 141.83 -8.18 -2.49
CA GLN A 214 142.71 -8.10 -3.65
C GLN A 214 143.69 -6.93 -3.56
N GLN A 215 143.33 -5.84 -2.87
CA GLN A 215 144.26 -4.78 -2.47
C GLN A 215 145.22 -5.25 -1.38
N LEU A 216 144.76 -6.05 -0.41
CA LEU A 216 145.60 -6.65 0.62
C LEU A 216 146.56 -7.66 0.00
N ILE A 217 146.13 -8.45 -0.98
CA ILE A 217 146.96 -9.33 -1.80
C ILE A 217 147.97 -8.49 -2.57
N LYS A 218 147.59 -7.41 -3.28
CA LYS A 218 148.57 -6.51 -3.93
C LYS A 218 149.55 -5.85 -2.96
N ARG A 219 149.11 -5.51 -1.74
CA ARG A 219 150.00 -5.03 -0.67
C ARG A 219 150.91 -6.16 -0.15
N TRP A 220 150.44 -7.40 -0.11
CA TRP A 220 151.24 -8.59 0.20
C TRP A 220 152.18 -9.00 -0.93
N GLU A 221 151.82 -8.82 -2.20
CA GLU A 221 152.67 -9.03 -3.37
C GLU A 221 153.77 -7.97 -3.42
N ASN A 222 153.43 -6.70 -3.14
CA ASN A 222 154.40 -5.63 -2.99
C ASN A 222 155.26 -5.80 -1.72
N LEU A 223 154.68 -6.30 -0.61
CA LEU A 223 155.46 -6.64 0.59
C LEU A 223 156.32 -7.87 0.37
N ILE A 224 155.89 -8.86 -0.43
CA ILE A 224 156.69 -10.02 -0.84
C ILE A 224 157.77 -9.60 -1.83
N ALA A 225 157.54 -8.63 -2.71
CA ALA A 225 158.60 -8.05 -3.53
C ALA A 225 159.62 -7.29 -2.66
N ASN A 226 159.14 -6.44 -1.74
CA ASN A 226 159.99 -5.77 -0.75
C ASN A 226 160.63 -6.76 0.24
N PHE A 227 160.06 -7.95 0.45
CA PHE A 227 160.63 -9.03 1.26
C PHE A 227 161.51 -9.95 0.43
N THR A 228 161.42 -10.08 -0.89
CA THR A 228 162.47 -10.75 -1.68
C THR A 228 163.67 -9.82 -1.88
N GLU A 229 163.43 -8.52 -2.02
CA GLU A 229 164.46 -7.47 -1.90
C GLU A 229 165.09 -7.48 -0.49
N LYS A 230 164.29 -7.60 0.58
CA LYS A 230 164.81 -7.66 1.96
C LYS A 230 165.25 -9.03 2.44
N ASP A 231 164.88 -10.13 1.81
CA ASP A 231 165.35 -11.47 2.14
C ASP A 231 166.64 -11.77 1.38
N ALA A 232 166.89 -11.17 0.22
CA ALA A 232 168.26 -10.96 -0.25
C ALA A 232 169.11 -10.16 0.77
N ASP A 233 168.49 -9.21 1.48
CA ASP A 233 169.12 -8.41 2.54
C ASP A 233 169.05 -9.04 3.97
N ILE A 234 168.43 -10.22 4.13
CA ILE A 234 168.20 -10.93 5.42
C ILE A 234 168.74 -12.37 5.43
N GLU A 235 168.85 -13.07 4.28
CA GLU A 235 169.86 -14.14 4.11
C GLU A 235 171.26 -13.58 4.47
N SER A 236 171.50 -12.30 4.15
CA SER A 236 172.66 -11.53 4.59
C SER A 236 172.78 -11.35 6.13
N LYS A 237 171.73 -11.56 6.95
CA LYS A 237 171.70 -11.06 8.35
C LYS A 237 171.09 -11.96 9.45
N ARG A 238 170.27 -13.00 9.17
CA ARG A 238 169.59 -13.77 10.26
C ARG A 238 169.06 -15.14 9.79
N ASN A 239 169.50 -16.31 10.27
CA ASN A 239 170.59 -16.71 11.19
C ASN A 239 170.61 -16.22 12.65
N GLU A 240 169.57 -15.56 13.16
CA GLU A 240 169.49 -15.24 14.60
C GLU A 240 168.06 -15.20 15.18
N LYS A 241 167.73 -16.30 15.87
CA LYS A 241 166.88 -16.39 17.09
C LYS A 241 165.35 -16.18 16.95
N LEU A 242 164.72 -17.32 16.70
CA LEU A 242 163.40 -17.77 17.16
C LEU A 242 162.90 -17.23 18.54
N ILE A 243 161.60 -16.88 18.59
CA ILE A 243 160.54 -17.37 19.53
C ILE A 243 160.41 -16.85 21.00
N ASN A 244 159.15 -16.50 21.38
CA ASN A 244 158.36 -16.69 22.65
C ASN A 244 157.48 -15.49 23.08
N GLU A 245 156.27 -15.58 23.71
CA GLU A 245 155.24 -16.66 23.88
C GLU A 245 153.83 -16.11 24.35
N LYS A 246 152.85 -16.94 24.80
CA LYS A 246 151.39 -16.61 25.10
C LYS A 246 150.81 -17.16 26.44
N VAL A 247 149.66 -16.65 26.97
CA VAL A 247 148.78 -17.22 28.08
C VAL A 247 147.23 -16.83 27.97
N ALA A 248 146.22 -17.45 28.68
CA ALA A 248 144.71 -17.29 28.55
C ALA A 248 143.78 -17.77 29.79
N ILE A 249 142.39 -17.57 29.87
CA ILE A 249 141.26 -18.29 30.67
C ILE A 249 139.79 -17.60 30.77
N VAL A 250 138.62 -18.27 31.13
CA VAL A 250 137.17 -17.72 31.28
C VAL A 250 136.02 -18.63 31.97
N ASN A 251 134.82 -18.15 32.50
CA ASN A 251 133.45 -18.80 32.82
C ASN A 251 132.39 -17.87 33.62
N GLU A 252 131.06 -18.05 34.04
CA GLU A 252 129.89 -19.04 33.97
C GLU A 252 128.31 -18.58 34.09
N LYS A 253 127.41 -18.96 35.08
CA LYS A 253 125.84 -19.08 35.03
C LYS A 253 124.99 -18.61 36.32
N GLN A 254 123.66 -18.78 36.72
CA GLN A 254 122.36 -19.57 36.42
C GLN A 254 121.01 -19.14 37.25
N ALA A 255 119.73 -19.57 36.91
CA ALA A 255 118.41 -19.82 37.73
C ALA A 255 117.26 -18.73 38.02
N PHE A 256 115.96 -18.92 38.53
CA PHE A 256 114.74 -19.86 38.35
C PHE A 256 113.38 -19.54 39.21
N LEU A 257 112.14 -20.14 38.96
CA LEU A 257 110.78 -20.26 39.75
C LEU A 257 109.70 -19.08 39.91
N ASN A 258 108.37 -19.08 40.35
CA ASN A 258 107.07 -19.91 40.52
C ASN A 258 105.81 -19.01 41.06
N GLU A 259 104.45 -19.23 41.35
CA GLU A 259 103.26 -20.22 41.28
C GLU A 259 101.79 -19.68 41.78
N GLN A 260 100.63 -20.43 41.69
CA GLN A 260 99.27 -20.45 42.47
C GLN A 260 97.83 -19.82 42.08
N ILE A 261 96.64 -20.22 42.70
CA ILE A 261 95.16 -20.03 42.26
C ILE A 261 93.90 -20.15 43.30
N ASP A 262 92.56 -20.07 42.88
CA ASP A 262 91.15 -20.43 43.48
C ASP A 262 90.10 -19.30 43.98
N ARG A 263 88.72 -19.33 44.29
CA ARG A 263 87.46 -20.23 44.42
C ARG A 263 85.99 -19.54 44.25
N ALA A 264 84.81 -19.97 44.85
CA ALA A 264 83.33 -19.69 44.42
C ALA A 264 82.06 -19.46 45.44
N GLU A 265 80.75 -19.85 45.14
CA GLU A 265 79.39 -19.08 45.22
C GLU A 265 77.96 -19.74 45.75
N SER A 266 76.75 -19.04 45.99
CA SER A 266 75.31 -19.58 46.38
C SER A 266 73.97 -18.64 46.49
N ILE A 267 72.63 -19.10 46.62
CA ILE A 267 71.28 -18.28 46.68
C ILE A 267 69.79 -18.93 47.04
N GLU A 268 68.63 -18.16 47.34
CA GLU A 268 67.07 -18.34 47.07
C GLU A 268 65.81 -18.47 48.13
N LYS A 269 64.54 -17.86 47.95
CA LYS A 269 63.03 -18.31 48.21
C LYS A 269 61.81 -17.62 49.06
N LYS A 270 60.53 -17.47 48.48
CA LYS A 270 59.01 -17.76 48.87
C LYS A 270 57.84 -16.89 49.63
N ILE A 271 56.50 -17.34 49.66
CA ILE A 271 55.11 -16.67 49.98
C ILE A 271 53.83 -17.67 50.27
N GLU A 272 52.45 -17.57 50.57
CA GLU A 272 51.19 -16.65 50.82
C GLU A 272 49.83 -17.31 51.51
N LEU A 273 48.53 -16.75 51.58
CA LEU A 273 47.25 -17.23 52.38
C LEU A 273 45.68 -16.88 52.01
N THR A 274 44.56 -17.12 52.85
CA THR A 274 42.99 -17.12 52.63
C THR A 274 41.98 -16.58 53.80
N ASP A 275 40.58 -16.64 54.07
CA ASP A 275 39.24 -17.40 53.80
C ASP A 275 37.83 -16.83 54.50
N ARG A 276 36.52 -17.28 54.25
CA ARG A 276 35.17 -17.35 55.10
C ARG A 276 33.63 -16.93 54.71
N LEU A 277 32.58 -16.85 55.64
CA LEU A 277 31.12 -17.41 55.56
C LEU A 277 29.77 -16.77 56.28
N SER A 278 28.45 -17.19 56.05
CA SER A 278 27.08 -16.85 56.77
C SER A 278 25.74 -17.69 56.33
N SER A 279 24.36 -17.64 56.64
CA SER A 279 23.21 -17.06 57.54
C SER A 279 21.71 -17.73 57.41
N LEU A 280 20.54 -17.35 58.10
CA LEU A 280 19.10 -18.01 58.04
C LEU A 280 17.70 -17.27 58.53
N SER A 281 16.48 -17.94 58.78
CA SER A 281 14.99 -17.42 58.87
C SER A 281 13.84 -18.23 59.70
N LEU A 282 12.56 -17.72 59.97
CA LEU A 282 11.14 -18.37 60.07
C LEU A 282 10.07 -18.29 61.30
N LYS A 283 8.69 -18.20 61.01
CA LYS A 283 7.33 -18.65 61.63
C LYS A 283 6.70 -18.24 63.06
N GLU A 284 5.41 -18.49 63.55
CA GLU A 284 3.92 -18.57 63.09
C GLU A 284 2.81 -19.12 64.15
N PHE A 285 1.49 -18.67 64.26
CA PHE A 285 0.24 -19.31 64.95
C PHE A 285 -1.07 -18.41 65.14
N GLN A 286 -2.39 -18.81 64.93
CA GLN A 286 -3.58 -17.95 65.30
C GLN A 286 -5.12 -18.39 65.46
N ASP A 287 -5.63 -19.62 65.34
CA ASP A 287 -7.02 -19.83 64.80
C ASP A 287 -8.31 -19.99 65.68
N GLU A 288 -8.31 -20.12 67.03
CA GLU A 288 -9.52 -20.59 67.76
C GLU A 288 -10.68 -19.59 68.01
N VAL A 289 -10.54 -18.31 67.64
CA VAL A 289 -11.52 -17.24 68.03
C VAL A 289 -12.80 -17.22 67.16
N GLU A 290 -12.91 -18.08 66.15
CA GLU A 290 -13.91 -17.90 65.08
C GLU A 290 -15.33 -18.38 65.40
N MET A 291 -15.52 -19.52 66.10
CA MET A 291 -16.84 -20.16 66.17
C MET A 291 -17.94 -19.31 66.81
N ILE A 292 -17.64 -18.54 67.87
CA ILE A 292 -18.66 -17.75 68.59
C ILE A 292 -19.08 -16.50 67.79
N ARG A 293 -18.26 -16.03 66.83
CA ARG A 293 -18.68 -14.98 65.88
C ARG A 293 -19.79 -15.46 64.93
N SER A 294 -19.84 -16.76 64.64
CA SER A 294 -20.70 -17.36 63.60
C SER A 294 -22.20 -17.10 63.77
N THR A 295 -22.73 -17.16 64.99
CA THR A 295 -24.18 -17.03 65.24
C THR A 295 -24.65 -15.59 65.32
N LEU A 296 -23.91 -14.70 65.99
CA LEU A 296 -24.20 -13.26 66.02
C LEU A 296 -24.04 -12.62 64.63
N ASN A 297 -23.15 -13.16 63.80
CA ASN A 297 -23.04 -12.77 62.39
C ASN A 297 -24.34 -13.02 61.61
N LYS A 298 -25.11 -14.09 61.84
CA LYS A 298 -26.25 -14.45 60.95
C LYS A 298 -27.39 -13.43 60.93
N THR A 299 -27.89 -13.00 62.09
CA THR A 299 -28.95 -11.97 62.15
C THR A 299 -28.43 -10.59 61.74
N THR A 300 -27.16 -10.32 62.03
CA THR A 300 -26.45 -9.12 61.54
C THR A 300 -26.33 -9.12 60.01
N ILE A 301 -26.09 -10.29 59.39
CA ILE A 301 -26.02 -10.49 57.93
C ILE A 301 -27.39 -10.27 57.27
N GLU A 302 -28.51 -10.66 57.88
CA GLU A 302 -29.83 -10.43 57.30
C GLU A 302 -30.24 -8.95 57.32
N LEU A 303 -29.98 -8.24 58.43
CA LEU A 303 -30.21 -6.79 58.50
C LEU A 303 -29.24 -6.02 57.57
N ASN A 304 -27.99 -6.47 57.48
CA ASN A 304 -27.01 -5.88 56.57
C ASN A 304 -27.31 -6.20 55.11
N SER A 305 -27.82 -7.39 54.75
CA SER A 305 -28.12 -7.73 53.35
C SER A 305 -29.23 -6.85 52.79
N LYS A 306 -30.28 -6.55 53.57
CA LYS A 306 -31.34 -5.62 53.16
C LYS A 306 -30.88 -4.17 53.11
N LYS A 307 -29.98 -3.74 54.02
CA LYS A 307 -29.31 -2.43 53.92
C LYS A 307 -28.39 -2.34 52.69
N VAL A 308 -27.64 -3.40 52.39
CA VAL A 308 -26.76 -3.52 51.23
C VAL A 308 -27.57 -3.54 49.94
N GLU A 309 -28.71 -4.23 49.88
CA GLU A 309 -29.60 -4.24 48.71
C GLU A 309 -30.13 -2.83 48.39
N ILE A 310 -30.63 -2.10 49.40
CA ILE A 310 -31.07 -0.70 49.24
C ILE A 310 -29.89 0.22 48.84
N ASN A 311 -28.71 0.01 49.44
CA ASN A 311 -27.53 0.82 49.13
C ASN A 311 -26.97 0.49 47.73
N ASN A 312 -27.05 -0.76 47.28
CA ASN A 312 -26.68 -1.20 45.94
C ASN A 312 -27.62 -0.60 44.90
N LEU A 313 -28.93 -0.60 45.14
CA LEU A 313 -29.90 0.05 44.24
C LEU A 313 -29.67 1.57 44.14
N ARG A 314 -29.32 2.25 45.25
CA ARG A 314 -28.91 3.67 45.24
C ARG A 314 -27.60 3.87 44.48
N ASN A 315 -26.59 3.04 44.74
CA ASN A 315 -25.30 3.10 44.07
C ASN A 315 -25.42 2.81 42.56
N ASP A 316 -26.32 1.92 42.14
CA ASP A 316 -26.54 1.60 40.73
C ASP A 316 -27.38 2.66 40.02
N LEU A 317 -28.28 3.35 40.74
CA LEU A 317 -28.95 4.55 40.22
C LEU A 317 -27.94 5.69 40.04
N GLN A 318 -27.07 5.94 41.03
CA GLN A 318 -25.98 6.92 40.92
C GLN A 318 -25.03 6.57 39.77
N LYS A 319 -24.53 5.33 39.68
CA LYS A 319 -23.67 4.87 38.55
C LYS A 319 -24.34 5.05 37.19
N ARG A 320 -25.66 4.90 37.07
CA ARG A 320 -26.41 5.16 35.82
C ARG A 320 -26.45 6.66 35.51
N GLN A 321 -26.60 7.50 36.52
CA GLN A 321 -26.58 8.97 36.40
C GLN A 321 -25.18 9.47 36.02
N ASP A 322 -24.12 8.99 36.70
CA ASP A 322 -22.72 9.28 36.39
C ASP A 322 -22.34 8.84 34.97
N ARG A 323 -22.84 7.68 34.52
CA ARG A 323 -22.67 7.20 33.14
C ARG A 323 -23.36 8.11 32.13
N LEU A 324 -24.60 8.53 32.39
CA LEU A 324 -25.36 9.41 31.50
C LEU A 324 -24.69 10.80 31.36
N GLU A 325 -24.11 11.33 32.44
CA GLU A 325 -23.30 12.55 32.38
C GLU A 325 -22.00 12.35 31.61
N LYS A 326 -21.29 11.25 31.86
CA LYS A 326 -20.05 10.88 31.14
C LYS A 326 -20.29 10.70 29.64
N GLU A 327 -21.35 10.01 29.24
CA GLU A 327 -21.75 9.81 27.85
C GLU A 327 -22.16 11.13 27.19
N ASN A 328 -22.90 12.01 27.87
CA ASN A 328 -23.22 13.34 27.35
C ASN A 328 -21.97 14.22 27.18
N LYS A 329 -21.01 14.15 28.12
CA LYS A 329 -19.71 14.83 27.99
C LYS A 329 -18.91 14.28 26.80
N GLN A 330 -18.80 12.95 26.68
CA GLN A 330 -18.14 12.30 25.55
C GLN A 330 -18.80 12.63 24.20
N ARG A 331 -20.14 12.68 24.13
CA ARG A 331 -20.90 13.11 22.94
C ARG A 331 -20.61 14.56 22.57
N LYS A 332 -20.49 15.46 23.55
CA LYS A 332 -20.10 16.87 23.31
C LYS A 332 -18.66 16.98 22.82
N GLU A 333 -17.73 16.27 23.44
CA GLU A 333 -16.33 16.22 23.00
C GLU A 333 -16.18 15.63 21.60
N ALA A 334 -16.92 14.56 21.28
CA ALA A 334 -16.94 13.95 19.95
C ALA A 334 -17.50 14.91 18.89
N LYS A 335 -18.57 15.66 19.19
CA LYS A 335 -19.10 16.70 18.28
C LYS A 335 -18.03 17.77 18.00
N ASN A 336 -17.41 18.31 19.04
CA ASN A 336 -16.37 19.33 18.89
C ASN A 336 -15.14 18.82 18.11
N ARG A 337 -14.78 17.53 18.27
CA ARG A 337 -13.70 16.89 17.48
C ARG A 337 -14.09 16.71 16.01
N LEU A 338 -15.35 16.40 15.71
CA LEU A 338 -15.86 16.31 14.34
C LEU A 338 -15.82 17.67 13.64
N GLU A 339 -16.25 18.73 14.33
CA GLU A 339 -16.25 20.12 13.86
C GLU A 339 -14.81 20.60 13.57
N GLN A 340 -13.86 20.36 14.48
CA GLN A 340 -12.44 20.61 14.26
C GLN A 340 -11.80 19.72 13.17
N ALA A 341 -12.37 18.56 12.88
CA ALA A 341 -11.90 17.70 11.79
C ALA A 341 -12.40 18.23 10.44
N THR A 342 -13.66 18.65 10.33
CA THR A 342 -14.20 19.24 9.09
C THR A 342 -13.47 20.52 8.68
N ASP A 343 -13.17 21.41 9.63
CA ASP A 343 -12.40 22.63 9.34
C ASP A 343 -10.99 22.32 8.80
N LYS A 344 -10.35 21.29 9.37
CA LYS A 344 -9.03 20.81 8.91
C LYS A 344 -9.10 20.15 7.54
N THR A 345 -10.14 19.36 7.26
CA THR A 345 -10.34 18.75 5.94
C THR A 345 -10.50 19.83 4.86
N VAL A 346 -11.37 20.82 5.07
CA VAL A 346 -11.55 21.95 4.12
C VAL A 346 -10.26 22.74 3.92
N SER A 347 -9.47 22.94 4.98
CA SER A 347 -8.14 23.57 4.88
C SER A 347 -7.13 22.72 4.09
N LEU A 348 -7.15 21.39 4.26
CA LEU A 348 -6.29 20.46 3.53
C LEU A 348 -6.71 20.33 2.05
N GLU A 349 -7.99 20.34 1.73
CA GLU A 349 -8.51 20.36 0.35
C GLU A 349 -8.07 21.64 -0.38
N SER A 350 -8.20 22.80 0.27
CA SER A 350 -7.70 24.08 -0.25
C SER A 350 -6.18 24.05 -0.49
N LYS A 351 -5.41 23.47 0.43
CA LYS A 351 -3.95 23.31 0.28
C LYS A 351 -3.58 22.30 -0.82
N ALA A 352 -4.34 21.23 -0.97
CA ALA A 352 -4.13 20.22 -2.02
C ALA A 352 -4.38 20.80 -3.42
N ALA A 353 -5.44 21.60 -3.59
CA ALA A 353 -5.70 22.31 -4.84
C ALA A 353 -4.53 23.26 -5.20
N SER A 354 -4.03 24.04 -4.23
CA SER A 354 -2.87 24.92 -4.44
C SER A 354 -1.60 24.15 -4.82
N LEU A 355 -1.35 22.98 -4.23
CA LEU A 355 -0.22 22.12 -4.60
C LEU A 355 -0.40 21.49 -6.00
N GLN A 356 -1.63 21.15 -6.39
CA GLN A 356 -1.92 20.60 -7.71
C GLN A 356 -1.67 21.60 -8.83
N ASP A 357 -1.97 22.88 -8.62
CA ASP A 357 -1.67 23.93 -9.61
C ASP A 357 -0.17 24.28 -9.66
N ILE A 358 0.57 24.19 -8.54
CA ILE A 358 2.05 24.28 -8.55
C ILE A 358 2.64 23.12 -9.37
N LEU A 359 2.18 21.89 -9.15
CA LEU A 359 2.63 20.70 -9.91
C LEU A 359 2.41 20.86 -11.42
N LYS A 360 1.25 21.39 -11.87
CA LYS A 360 1.03 21.69 -13.30
C LYS A 360 2.06 22.68 -13.86
N GLN A 361 2.33 23.76 -13.13
CA GLN A 361 3.31 24.78 -13.56
C GLN A 361 4.73 24.20 -13.65
N ASP A 362 5.12 23.32 -12.73
CA ASP A 362 6.43 22.69 -12.74
C ASP A 362 6.55 21.58 -13.80
N GLU A 363 5.47 20.83 -14.07
CA GLU A 363 5.39 19.92 -15.22
C GLU A 363 5.57 20.67 -16.57
N GLU A 364 4.97 21.85 -16.73
CA GLU A 364 5.11 22.65 -17.95
C GLU A 364 6.54 23.19 -18.12
N LYS A 365 7.17 23.67 -17.04
CA LYS A 365 8.59 24.07 -17.03
C LYS A 365 9.49 22.89 -17.40
N PHE A 366 9.26 21.71 -16.82
CA PHE A 366 10.04 20.50 -17.10
C PHE A 366 9.94 20.07 -18.57
N LYS A 367 8.72 20.02 -19.13
CA LYS A 367 8.47 19.75 -20.55
C LYS A 367 9.08 20.79 -21.50
N GLY A 368 9.37 22.00 -21.01
CA GLY A 368 10.18 23.00 -21.70
C GLY A 368 11.67 22.63 -21.71
N LEU A 369 12.23 22.39 -20.53
CA LEU A 369 13.64 22.04 -20.35
C LEU A 369 14.03 20.73 -21.06
N GLU A 370 13.17 19.71 -21.09
CA GLU A 370 13.41 18.47 -21.84
C GLU A 370 13.61 18.71 -23.34
N LYS A 371 12.80 19.60 -23.94
CA LYS A 371 12.93 19.96 -25.36
C LYS A 371 14.23 20.71 -25.64
N GLU A 372 14.61 21.61 -24.75
CA GLU A 372 15.86 22.36 -24.85
C GLU A 372 17.09 21.45 -24.70
N ILE A 373 17.07 20.54 -23.70
CA ILE A 373 18.10 19.52 -23.51
C ILE A 373 18.20 18.59 -24.74
N LYS A 374 17.07 18.18 -25.33
CA LYS A 374 17.06 17.35 -26.55
C LYS A 374 17.73 18.09 -27.72
N ASN A 375 17.29 19.31 -28.01
CA ASN A 375 17.84 20.13 -29.09
C ASN A 375 19.36 20.37 -28.92
N LEU A 376 19.79 20.69 -27.69
CA LEU A 376 21.20 20.92 -27.37
C LEU A 376 22.05 19.64 -27.50
N ARG A 377 21.51 18.46 -27.14
CA ARG A 377 22.21 17.17 -27.31
C ARG A 377 22.35 16.82 -28.79
N GLU A 378 21.25 16.87 -29.56
CA GLU A 378 21.24 16.45 -30.97
C GLU A 378 22.17 17.33 -31.83
N ILE A 379 22.15 18.65 -31.68
CA ILE A 379 22.99 19.56 -32.47
C ILE A 379 24.47 19.45 -32.06
N ARG A 380 24.76 19.56 -30.75
CA ARG A 380 26.14 19.71 -30.26
C ARG A 380 26.96 18.43 -30.37
N ILE A 381 26.37 17.27 -30.04
CA ILE A 381 27.07 15.99 -30.11
C ILE A 381 27.37 15.64 -31.57
N THR A 382 26.40 15.83 -32.48
CA THR A 382 26.59 15.53 -33.91
C THR A 382 27.72 16.37 -34.54
N GLN A 383 27.79 17.67 -34.22
CA GLN A 383 28.90 18.53 -34.68
C GLN A 383 30.26 18.11 -34.10
N GLN A 384 30.34 17.78 -32.80
CA GLN A 384 31.60 17.35 -32.17
C GLN A 384 32.08 16.00 -32.69
N VAL A 385 31.18 15.02 -32.89
CA VAL A 385 31.52 13.70 -33.47
C VAL A 385 31.98 13.82 -34.92
N PHE A 386 31.39 14.74 -35.70
CA PHE A 386 31.85 15.00 -37.07
C PHE A 386 33.28 15.57 -37.09
N GLN A 387 33.60 16.53 -36.22
CA GLN A 387 34.95 17.10 -36.15
C GLN A 387 35.99 16.04 -35.73
N PHE A 388 35.73 15.28 -34.65
CA PHE A 388 36.70 14.28 -34.19
C PHE A 388 36.97 13.17 -35.23
N ARG A 389 35.97 12.76 -36.02
CA ARG A 389 36.18 11.81 -37.13
C ARG A 389 37.04 12.37 -38.25
N LYS A 390 36.97 13.67 -38.49
CA LYS A 390 37.85 14.33 -39.46
C LYS A 390 39.28 14.39 -38.93
N ASP A 391 39.46 14.82 -37.68
CA ASP A 391 40.77 14.90 -37.03
C ASP A 391 41.45 13.51 -36.97
N GLU A 392 40.68 12.45 -36.71
CA GLU A 392 41.11 11.04 -36.76
C GLU A 392 41.56 10.61 -38.17
N GLN A 393 40.82 10.99 -39.21
CA GLN A 393 41.16 10.70 -40.60
C GLN A 393 42.45 11.41 -41.03
N ASP A 394 42.59 12.70 -40.70
CA ASP A 394 43.77 13.51 -41.03
C ASP A 394 45.02 12.96 -40.31
N LEU A 395 44.93 12.63 -39.02
CA LEU A 395 46.01 11.97 -38.25
C LEU A 395 46.39 10.58 -38.80
N THR A 396 45.40 9.80 -39.26
CA THR A 396 45.66 8.48 -39.87
C THR A 396 46.45 8.62 -41.17
N ALA A 397 46.17 9.66 -41.97
CA ALA A 397 46.95 9.97 -43.16
C ALA A 397 48.41 10.35 -42.80
N GLU A 398 48.63 11.21 -41.81
CA GLU A 398 49.97 11.58 -41.32
C GLU A 398 50.78 10.35 -40.85
N ILE A 399 50.17 9.45 -40.07
CA ILE A 399 50.81 8.22 -39.58
C ILE A 399 51.24 7.32 -40.76
N SER A 400 50.37 7.15 -41.77
CA SER A 400 50.70 6.34 -42.96
C SER A 400 51.87 6.93 -43.77
N GLY A 401 51.96 8.26 -43.85
CA GLY A 401 53.09 8.97 -44.45
C GLY A 401 54.37 8.78 -43.64
N ALA A 402 54.30 8.91 -42.31
CA ALA A 402 55.43 8.70 -41.42
C ALA A 402 56.00 7.28 -41.54
N GLU A 403 55.16 6.25 -41.55
CA GLU A 403 55.59 4.86 -41.79
C GLU A 403 56.34 4.67 -43.11
N ALA A 404 55.87 5.28 -44.19
CA ALA A 404 56.53 5.22 -45.50
C ALA A 404 57.93 5.86 -45.47
N THR A 405 58.13 6.93 -44.68
CA THR A 405 59.46 7.49 -44.46
C THR A 405 60.35 6.56 -43.62
N ILE A 406 59.81 5.95 -42.56
CA ILE A 406 60.55 5.02 -41.69
C ILE A 406 61.04 3.80 -42.48
N LYS A 407 60.18 3.19 -43.31
CA LYS A 407 60.55 2.09 -44.22
C LYS A 407 61.68 2.49 -45.20
N ASN A 408 61.66 3.71 -45.71
CA ASN A 408 62.73 4.27 -46.54
C ASN A 408 64.05 4.50 -45.76
N TRP A 409 63.99 5.02 -44.54
CA TRP A 409 65.18 5.20 -43.69
C TRP A 409 65.78 3.85 -43.28
N HIS A 410 64.96 2.88 -42.92
CA HIS A 410 65.38 1.51 -42.60
C HIS A 410 66.11 0.85 -43.79
N SER A 411 65.62 1.03 -45.02
CA SER A 411 66.30 0.59 -46.25
C SER A 411 67.66 1.25 -46.46
N LYS A 412 67.80 2.56 -46.17
CA LYS A 412 69.09 3.28 -46.22
C LYS A 412 70.08 2.79 -45.15
N ILE A 413 69.60 2.55 -43.92
CA ILE A 413 70.40 2.04 -42.79
C ILE A 413 70.91 0.62 -43.11
N SER A 414 70.04 -0.29 -43.58
CA SER A 414 70.42 -1.64 -44.01
C SER A 414 71.48 -1.67 -45.11
N LYS A 415 71.50 -0.66 -46.00
CA LYS A 415 72.56 -0.49 -47.01
C LYS A 415 73.88 0.03 -46.44
N LYS A 416 73.85 0.87 -45.39
CA LYS A 416 75.06 1.31 -44.67
C LYS A 416 75.69 0.18 -43.84
N ILE A 417 74.88 -0.60 -43.12
CA ILE A 417 75.35 -1.69 -42.25
C ILE A 417 76.19 -2.73 -43.02
N ARG A 418 75.92 -2.96 -44.31
CA ARG A 418 76.74 -3.86 -45.15
C ARG A 418 78.15 -3.33 -45.49
N LYS A 419 78.47 -2.05 -45.27
CA LYS A 419 79.81 -1.49 -45.50
C LYS A 419 80.70 -1.42 -44.26
N ILE A 420 80.13 -1.51 -43.06
CA ILE A 420 80.87 -1.35 -41.79
C ILE A 420 81.24 -2.74 -41.25
N LYS A 421 82.23 -3.37 -41.91
CA LYS A 421 82.86 -4.63 -41.49
C LYS A 421 84.36 -4.61 -41.82
N GLY A 422 85.09 -3.69 -41.19
CA GLY A 422 86.54 -3.60 -41.31
C GLY A 422 87.15 -2.61 -40.32
N GLU A 423 87.87 -3.15 -39.33
CA GLU A 423 88.87 -2.51 -38.45
C GLU A 423 88.41 -1.40 -37.47
N LYS A 424 88.77 -1.58 -36.19
CA LYS A 424 88.44 -0.68 -35.08
C LYS A 424 89.56 0.32 -34.78
N SER A 425 89.22 1.61 -34.76
CA SER A 425 89.71 2.58 -33.75
C SER A 425 88.82 3.81 -33.76
N GLU A 426 88.76 4.55 -32.66
CA GLU A 426 87.83 5.67 -32.36
C GLU A 426 86.32 5.27 -32.34
N GLU A 427 85.90 4.31 -33.17
CA GLU A 427 84.54 3.74 -33.26
C GLU A 427 83.91 3.42 -31.91
N GLU A 428 84.66 2.87 -30.94
CA GLU A 428 84.08 2.49 -29.64
C GLU A 428 83.63 3.70 -28.81
N LYS A 429 84.29 4.86 -28.94
CA LYS A 429 83.79 6.12 -28.35
C LYS A 429 82.58 6.64 -29.12
N GLU A 430 82.56 6.49 -30.44
CA GLU A 430 81.43 6.94 -31.26
C GLU A 430 80.17 6.09 -30.98
N VAL A 431 80.31 4.76 -30.93
CA VAL A 431 79.27 3.80 -30.52
C VAL A 431 78.79 4.04 -29.09
N LEU A 432 79.68 4.33 -28.13
CA LEU A 432 79.26 4.71 -26.77
C LEU A 432 78.49 6.04 -26.75
N ASN A 433 78.90 7.03 -27.55
CA ASN A 433 78.16 8.29 -27.69
C ASN A 433 76.83 8.13 -28.44
N GLU A 434 76.73 7.25 -29.44
CA GLU A 434 75.47 6.85 -30.06
C GLU A 434 74.58 6.13 -29.04
N LYS A 435 75.12 5.22 -28.21
CA LYS A 435 74.35 4.56 -27.15
C LYS A 435 73.84 5.55 -26.11
N ILE A 436 74.64 6.56 -25.75
CA ILE A 436 74.20 7.66 -24.87
C ILE A 436 73.10 8.50 -25.55
N LYS A 437 73.18 8.77 -26.85
CA LYS A 437 72.11 9.46 -27.62
C LYS A 437 70.83 8.62 -27.70
N GLU A 438 70.92 7.31 -27.98
CA GLU A 438 69.78 6.39 -27.95
C GLU A 438 69.13 6.34 -26.57
N LEU A 439 69.92 6.17 -25.51
CA LEU A 439 69.42 6.08 -24.14
C LEU A 439 68.81 7.41 -23.65
N THR A 440 69.36 8.56 -24.05
CA THR A 440 68.78 9.87 -23.72
C THR A 440 67.50 10.17 -24.53
N LEU A 441 67.41 9.72 -25.79
CA LEU A 441 66.16 9.77 -26.57
C LEU A 441 65.09 8.84 -25.96
N ALA A 442 65.44 7.60 -25.62
CA ALA A 442 64.54 6.65 -24.96
C ALA A 442 64.07 7.17 -23.59
N LEU A 443 64.96 7.81 -22.82
CA LEU A 443 64.62 8.48 -21.56
C LEU A 443 63.70 9.68 -21.78
N ALA A 444 63.89 10.46 -22.85
CA ALA A 444 63.02 11.59 -23.20
C ALA A 444 61.62 11.12 -23.64
N GLU A 445 61.53 10.04 -24.43
CA GLU A 445 60.26 9.39 -24.73
C GLU A 445 59.57 8.83 -23.49
N SER A 446 60.32 8.14 -22.62
CA SER A 446 59.80 7.58 -21.37
C SER A 446 59.24 8.68 -20.47
N LYS A 447 59.94 9.83 -20.36
CA LYS A 447 59.45 11.03 -19.66
C LYS A 447 58.18 11.61 -20.30
N LYS A 448 58.08 11.67 -21.63
CA LYS A 448 56.84 12.08 -22.32
C LYS A 448 55.69 11.12 -22.04
N LYS A 449 55.92 9.81 -22.14
CA LYS A 449 54.94 8.74 -21.87
C LYS A 449 54.47 8.80 -20.40
N HIS A 450 55.37 8.98 -19.45
CA HIS A 450 55.05 9.17 -18.03
C HIS A 450 54.25 10.46 -17.78
N SER A 451 54.62 11.58 -18.42
CA SER A 451 53.86 12.83 -18.32
C SER A 451 52.42 12.69 -18.82
N LEU A 452 52.21 11.96 -19.94
CA LEU A 452 50.89 11.71 -20.50
C LEU A 452 50.06 10.79 -19.58
N LEU A 453 50.63 9.68 -19.09
CA LEU A 453 49.97 8.80 -18.12
C LEU A 453 49.59 9.54 -16.83
N SER A 454 50.49 10.39 -16.31
CA SER A 454 50.23 11.18 -15.11
C SER A 454 49.07 12.17 -15.31
N GLN A 455 48.99 12.79 -16.49
CA GLN A 455 47.87 13.67 -16.84
C GLN A 455 46.55 12.89 -17.01
N GLN A 456 46.58 11.69 -17.61
CA GLN A 456 45.42 10.80 -17.74
C GLN A 456 44.93 10.32 -16.36
N TYR A 457 45.83 9.80 -15.53
CA TYR A 457 45.56 9.38 -14.15
C TYR A 457 44.92 10.49 -13.31
N LYS A 458 45.42 11.73 -13.43
CA LYS A 458 44.81 12.89 -12.76
C LYS A 458 43.38 13.17 -13.23
N LYS A 459 43.10 13.08 -14.54
CA LYS A 459 41.73 13.23 -15.07
C LYS A 459 40.80 12.16 -14.48
N SER A 460 41.21 10.89 -14.50
CA SER A 460 40.42 9.79 -13.95
C SER A 460 40.18 9.92 -12.43
N LEU A 461 41.17 10.41 -11.65
CA LEU A 461 40.95 10.73 -10.23
C LEU A 461 39.91 11.84 -10.02
N ASP A 462 39.95 12.90 -10.83
CA ASP A 462 38.99 14.00 -10.73
C ASP A 462 37.59 13.63 -11.27
N GLU A 463 37.50 12.64 -12.18
CA GLU A 463 36.25 12.00 -12.60
C GLU A 463 35.66 11.09 -11.51
N ILE A 464 36.48 10.22 -10.90
CA ILE A 464 36.08 9.38 -9.76
C ILE A 464 35.51 10.26 -8.64
N ARG A 465 36.19 11.36 -8.27
CA ARG A 465 35.72 12.33 -7.27
C ARG A 465 34.35 12.94 -7.60
N ARG A 466 34.07 13.21 -8.88
CA ARG A 466 32.75 13.71 -9.34
C ARG A 466 31.68 12.64 -9.18
N PHE A 467 31.97 11.40 -9.58
CA PHE A 467 31.03 10.28 -9.44
C PHE A 467 30.77 9.94 -7.96
N THR A 468 31.78 9.94 -7.09
CA THR A 468 31.58 9.77 -5.63
C THR A 468 30.63 10.83 -5.08
N LYS A 469 30.83 12.12 -5.42
CA LYS A 469 29.95 13.21 -4.97
C LYS A 469 28.53 13.14 -5.54
N GLN A 470 28.36 12.66 -6.78
CA GLN A 470 27.04 12.39 -7.34
C GLN A 470 26.35 11.23 -6.61
N TYR A 471 27.07 10.15 -6.34
CA TYR A 471 26.57 9.00 -5.58
C TYR A 471 26.17 9.38 -4.14
N GLU A 472 26.95 10.20 -3.45
CA GLU A 472 26.61 10.76 -2.12
C GLU A 472 25.33 11.61 -2.14
N ASN A 473 25.07 12.36 -3.22
CA ASN A 473 23.85 13.15 -3.35
C ASN A 473 22.64 12.25 -3.62
N LEU A 474 22.76 11.30 -4.56
CA LEU A 474 21.72 10.29 -4.83
C LEU A 474 21.39 9.46 -3.58
N LEU A 475 22.37 9.18 -2.72
CA LEU A 475 22.16 8.52 -1.42
C LEU A 475 21.35 9.37 -0.43
N LYS A 476 21.44 10.70 -0.49
CA LYS A 476 20.65 11.63 0.35
C LYS A 476 19.24 11.78 -0.21
N GLU A 477 19.11 11.94 -1.52
CA GLU A 477 17.82 11.99 -2.23
C GLU A 477 17.03 10.71 -2.00
N ARG A 478 17.66 9.53 -2.16
CA ARG A 478 17.05 8.24 -1.84
C ARG A 478 16.59 8.17 -0.39
N LYS A 479 17.38 8.60 0.59
CA LYS A 479 16.97 8.62 2.00
C LYS A 479 15.76 9.52 2.27
N GLY A 480 15.63 10.64 1.56
CA GLY A 480 14.44 11.49 1.62
C GLY A 480 13.20 10.83 1.01
N VAL A 481 13.37 10.08 -0.09
CA VAL A 481 12.29 9.29 -0.71
C VAL A 481 11.88 8.12 0.17
N ASP A 482 12.84 7.39 0.75
CA ASP A 482 12.59 6.28 1.69
C ASP A 482 11.79 6.80 2.90
N GLN A 483 12.14 7.96 3.47
CA GLN A 483 11.37 8.61 4.56
C GLN A 483 9.95 9.02 4.14
N ALA A 484 9.78 9.60 2.96
CA ALA A 484 8.45 9.96 2.45
C ALA A 484 7.58 8.73 2.17
N LEU A 485 8.19 7.60 1.80
CA LEU A 485 7.50 6.31 1.63
C LEU A 485 7.00 5.77 2.98
N ASP A 486 7.82 5.85 4.03
CA ASP A 486 7.44 5.44 5.40
C ASP A 486 6.25 6.27 5.92
N ASP A 487 6.28 7.60 5.76
CA ASP A 487 5.18 8.51 6.15
C ASP A 487 3.87 8.18 5.41
N ILE A 488 3.94 7.95 4.09
CA ILE A 488 2.77 7.56 3.27
C ILE A 488 2.25 6.17 3.68
N THR A 489 3.15 5.25 4.02
CA THR A 489 2.79 3.91 4.48
C THR A 489 2.04 4.00 5.81
N LEU A 490 2.54 4.74 6.79
CA LEU A 490 1.88 4.99 8.08
C LEU A 490 0.51 5.67 7.93
N TYR A 491 0.38 6.60 6.97
CA TYR A 491 -0.91 7.23 6.66
C TYR A 491 -1.92 6.22 6.08
N ASN A 492 -1.51 5.40 5.11
CA ASN A 492 -2.36 4.36 4.53
C ASN A 492 -2.78 3.31 5.57
N ASP A 493 -1.86 2.90 6.45
CA ASP A 493 -2.11 1.98 7.56
C ASP A 493 -3.15 2.51 8.55
N SER A 494 -3.15 3.84 8.79
CA SER A 494 -4.15 4.53 9.60
C SER A 494 -5.50 4.61 8.89
N ALA A 495 -5.52 4.98 7.61
CA ALA A 495 -6.73 5.07 6.80
C ALA A 495 -7.42 3.70 6.64
N GLN A 496 -6.66 2.63 6.42
CA GLN A 496 -7.17 1.27 6.32
C GLN A 496 -7.77 0.78 7.65
N ARG A 497 -7.14 1.09 8.80
CA ARG A 497 -7.70 0.80 10.13
C ARG A 497 -9.01 1.56 10.37
N GLN A 498 -9.10 2.82 9.96
CA GLN A 498 -10.34 3.61 10.05
C GLN A 498 -11.45 3.05 9.14
N LEU A 499 -11.12 2.64 7.91
CA LEU A 499 -12.05 1.99 6.99
C LEU A 499 -12.61 0.68 7.58
N VAL A 500 -11.76 -0.18 8.16
CA VAL A 500 -12.20 -1.41 8.83
C VAL A 500 -13.11 -1.12 10.02
N SER A 501 -12.87 -0.06 10.79
CA SER A 501 -13.79 0.38 11.86
C SER A 501 -15.15 0.78 11.30
N LYS A 502 -15.17 1.58 10.22
CA LYS A 502 -16.41 2.06 9.59
C LYS A 502 -17.21 0.97 8.88
N ILE A 503 -16.55 -0.09 8.38
CA ILE A 503 -17.21 -1.28 7.87
C ILE A 503 -17.95 -2.01 9.01
N LYS A 504 -17.31 -2.21 10.17
CA LYS A 504 -17.94 -2.85 11.34
C LYS A 504 -19.13 -2.04 11.87
N GLU A 505 -18.98 -0.73 12.03
CA GLU A 505 -20.09 0.15 12.43
C GLU A 505 -21.28 0.03 11.47
N LYS A 506 -21.03 -0.06 10.16
CA LYS A 506 -22.08 -0.28 9.15
C LYS A 506 -22.74 -1.65 9.28
N GLU A 507 -21.96 -2.71 9.53
CA GLU A 507 -22.47 -4.07 9.74
C GLU A 507 -23.37 -4.13 10.99
N GLU A 508 -22.96 -3.48 12.08
CA GLU A 508 -23.75 -3.32 13.31
C GLU A 508 -25.08 -2.60 13.02
N PHE A 509 -25.06 -1.43 12.36
CA PHE A 509 -26.28 -0.73 11.95
C PHE A 509 -27.18 -1.54 11.00
N MET A 510 -26.61 -2.36 10.11
CA MET A 510 -27.38 -3.26 9.25
C MET A 510 -28.06 -4.39 10.05
N VAL A 511 -27.46 -4.88 11.13
CA VAL A 511 -28.11 -5.83 12.04
C VAL A 511 -29.26 -5.15 12.80
N GLU A 512 -29.04 -3.94 13.33
CA GLU A 512 -30.10 -3.15 13.99
C GLU A 512 -31.28 -2.85 13.05
N GLU A 513 -31.03 -2.43 11.80
CA GLU A 513 -32.10 -2.17 10.83
C GLU A 513 -32.92 -3.43 10.52
N ASN A 514 -32.26 -4.58 10.37
CA ASN A 514 -32.96 -5.84 10.12
C ASN A 514 -33.77 -6.32 11.32
N LEU A 515 -33.30 -6.11 12.56
CA LEU A 515 -34.08 -6.36 13.77
C LEU A 515 -35.32 -5.46 13.83
N LEU A 516 -35.18 -4.15 13.58
CA LEU A 516 -36.30 -3.21 13.53
C LEU A 516 -37.30 -3.54 12.41
N ARG A 517 -36.83 -3.98 11.24
CA ARG A 517 -37.70 -4.48 10.15
C ARG A 517 -38.50 -5.72 10.57
N LEU A 518 -37.89 -6.66 11.28
CA LEU A 518 -38.58 -7.85 11.83
C LEU A 518 -39.62 -7.48 12.88
N GLU A 519 -39.32 -6.53 13.78
CA GLU A 519 -40.29 -6.02 14.76
C GLU A 519 -41.46 -5.30 14.09
N LEU A 520 -41.19 -4.43 13.11
CA LEU A 520 -42.23 -3.76 12.32
C LEU A 520 -43.10 -4.76 11.55
N GLN A 521 -42.51 -5.82 10.98
CA GLN A 521 -43.26 -6.89 10.32
C GLN A 521 -44.15 -7.66 11.32
N ARG A 522 -43.63 -7.99 12.52
CA ARG A 522 -44.38 -8.65 13.60
C ARG A 522 -45.53 -7.79 14.13
N LEU A 523 -45.32 -6.49 14.30
CA LEU A 523 -46.36 -5.54 14.69
C LEU A 523 -47.42 -5.40 13.59
N ARG A 524 -47.00 -5.36 12.31
CA ARG A 524 -47.91 -5.27 11.16
C ARG A 524 -48.78 -6.53 11.00
N THR A 525 -48.23 -7.73 11.17
CA THR A 525 -49.03 -8.98 11.13
C THR A 525 -49.97 -9.10 12.32
N PHE A 526 -49.53 -8.69 13.52
CA PHE A 526 -50.41 -8.61 14.70
C PHE A 526 -51.57 -7.63 14.50
N LEU A 527 -51.30 -6.44 13.95
CA LEU A 527 -52.33 -5.45 13.63
C LEU A 527 -53.30 -5.94 12.54
N SER A 528 -52.79 -6.60 11.49
CA SER A 528 -53.64 -7.24 10.47
C SER A 528 -54.56 -8.28 11.11
N SER A 529 -54.01 -9.25 11.83
CA SER A 529 -54.81 -10.30 12.49
C SER A 529 -55.88 -9.71 13.43
N ARG A 530 -55.56 -8.63 14.14
CA ARG A 530 -56.51 -7.91 15.00
C ARG A 530 -57.59 -7.16 14.22
N ALA A 531 -57.27 -6.64 13.03
CA ALA A 531 -58.26 -6.08 12.10
C ALA A 531 -59.14 -7.19 11.49
N ASP A 532 -58.56 -8.32 11.08
CA ASP A 532 -59.27 -9.47 10.52
C ASP A 532 -60.25 -10.07 11.54
N GLN A 533 -59.86 -10.18 12.81
CA GLN A 533 -60.76 -10.56 13.92
C GLN A 533 -61.93 -9.57 14.09
N LYS A 534 -61.69 -8.26 13.94
CA LYS A 534 -62.74 -7.23 14.01
C LYS A 534 -63.66 -7.31 12.81
N ASN A 535 -63.13 -7.46 11.59
CA ASN A 535 -63.88 -7.63 10.36
C ASN A 535 -64.74 -8.89 10.39
N ALA A 536 -64.20 -10.03 10.86
CA ALA A 536 -64.96 -11.26 11.07
C ALA A 536 -66.08 -11.10 12.11
N LYS A 537 -65.87 -10.30 13.18
CA LYS A 537 -66.93 -9.98 14.15
C LYS A 537 -68.00 -9.05 13.54
N ILE A 538 -67.61 -8.06 12.73
CA ILE A 538 -68.53 -7.20 12.00
C ILE A 538 -69.35 -8.02 11.00
N GLN A 539 -68.73 -8.92 10.23
CA GLN A 539 -69.45 -9.76 9.28
C GLN A 539 -70.39 -10.75 9.99
N LYS A 540 -70.01 -11.31 11.14
CA LYS A 540 -70.94 -12.10 11.98
C LYS A 540 -72.11 -11.29 12.53
N LEU A 541 -71.96 -9.97 12.72
CA LEU A 541 -73.05 -9.08 13.10
C LEU A 541 -73.92 -8.69 11.90
N LYS A 542 -73.32 -8.43 10.73
CA LYS A 542 -74.04 -8.24 9.46
C LYS A 542 -74.88 -9.47 9.13
N ASN A 543 -74.28 -10.65 8.98
CA ASN A 543 -75.02 -11.89 8.69
C ASN A 543 -76.16 -12.15 9.70
N LYS A 544 -76.00 -11.78 10.98
CA LYS A 544 -77.10 -11.86 11.97
C LYS A 544 -78.21 -10.85 11.71
N TYR A 545 -77.87 -9.60 11.39
CA TYR A 545 -78.81 -8.55 11.03
C TYR A 545 -79.53 -8.89 9.71
N ASP A 546 -78.80 -9.34 8.70
CA ASP A 546 -79.30 -9.74 7.39
C ASP A 546 -80.24 -10.95 7.50
N VAL A 547 -79.93 -11.95 8.32
CA VAL A 547 -80.85 -13.08 8.64
C VAL A 547 -82.07 -12.62 9.44
N LEU A 548 -81.92 -11.64 10.34
CA LEU A 548 -83.03 -11.13 11.15
C LEU A 548 -83.99 -10.25 10.31
N ILE A 549 -83.47 -9.46 9.37
CA ILE A 549 -84.28 -8.76 8.36
C ILE A 549 -84.86 -9.73 7.35
N ALA A 550 -84.10 -10.73 6.89
CA ALA A 550 -84.63 -11.76 6.01
C ALA A 550 -85.81 -12.49 6.67
N LYS A 551 -85.73 -12.80 7.97
CA LYS A 551 -86.87 -13.38 8.70
C LYS A 551 -88.06 -12.42 8.77
N ILE A 552 -87.84 -11.15 9.16
CA ILE A 552 -88.89 -10.10 9.17
C ILE A 552 -89.57 -9.93 7.79
N ASN A 553 -88.86 -10.25 6.70
CA ASN A 553 -89.33 -10.09 5.32
C ASN A 553 -89.76 -11.41 4.63
N SER A 554 -89.65 -12.57 5.29
CA SER A 554 -89.82 -13.90 4.65
C SER A 554 -90.90 -14.78 5.30
N ASP A 555 -91.41 -14.41 6.47
CA ASP A 555 -92.62 -15.03 7.02
C ASP A 555 -93.86 -14.29 6.45
N GLU A 556 -94.87 -15.06 6.00
CA GLU A 556 -96.06 -14.53 5.32
C GLU A 556 -96.92 -13.66 6.26
N GLU A 557 -96.96 -12.35 6.02
CA GLU A 557 -97.78 -11.37 6.75
C GLU A 557 -97.90 -11.62 8.28
N GLU A 558 -96.77 -11.94 8.96
CA GLU A 558 -96.67 -11.87 10.43
C GLU A 558 -96.68 -10.39 10.89
N HIS A 559 -97.84 -9.78 10.67
CA HIS A 559 -98.23 -8.51 11.21
C HIS A 559 -98.03 -8.49 12.72
N SER A 560 -97.24 -7.52 13.20
CA SER A 560 -97.02 -7.32 14.64
C SER A 560 -98.36 -7.28 15.40
N GLN A 561 -98.36 -7.70 16.67
CA GLN A 561 -99.51 -7.54 17.56
C GLN A 561 -100.04 -6.10 17.56
N ALA A 562 -99.18 -5.10 17.35
CA ALA A 562 -99.57 -3.70 17.15
C ALA A 562 -100.40 -3.49 15.88
N TYR A 563 -100.08 -4.12 14.74
CA TYR A 563 -100.90 -4.07 13.53
C TYR A 563 -102.26 -4.75 13.75
N TYR A 564 -102.31 -5.94 14.35
CA TYR A 564 -103.60 -6.59 14.61
C TYR A 564 -104.47 -5.77 15.56
N VAL A 565 -103.89 -5.14 16.59
CA VAL A 565 -104.61 -4.18 17.46
C VAL A 565 -105.08 -2.95 16.67
N ILE A 566 -104.26 -2.37 15.80
CA ILE A 566 -104.65 -1.22 14.96
C ILE A 566 -105.76 -1.59 13.98
N LYS A 567 -105.67 -2.76 13.32
CA LYS A 567 -106.67 -3.25 12.36
C LYS A 567 -107.99 -3.57 13.05
N ALA A 568 -107.96 -4.33 14.15
CA ALA A 568 -109.14 -4.59 14.97
C ALA A 568 -109.76 -3.30 15.51
N SER A 569 -108.94 -2.32 15.93
CA SER A 569 -109.42 -1.00 16.35
C SER A 569 -110.05 -0.19 15.21
N GLN A 570 -109.54 -0.30 13.97
CA GLN A 570 -110.15 0.34 12.79
C GLN A 570 -111.46 -0.34 12.36
N GLU A 571 -111.56 -1.66 12.51
CA GLU A 571 -112.78 -2.42 12.24
C GLU A 571 -113.85 -2.13 13.31
N LEU A 572 -113.50 -2.18 14.60
CA LEU A 572 -114.36 -1.73 15.71
C LEU A 572 -114.79 -0.27 15.58
N GLN A 573 -113.91 0.63 15.13
CA GLN A 573 -114.27 2.04 14.94
C GLN A 573 -115.24 2.24 13.77
N ARG A 574 -115.12 1.46 12.69
CA ARG A 574 -116.11 1.46 11.59
C ARG A 574 -117.46 0.89 12.01
N GLU A 575 -117.48 -0.16 12.82
CA GLU A 575 -118.73 -0.68 13.40
C GLU A 575 -119.34 0.31 14.40
N GLY A 576 -118.51 0.99 15.20
CA GLY A 576 -118.89 2.10 16.06
C GLY A 576 -119.55 3.24 15.29
N ASP A 577 -118.88 3.81 14.27
CA ASP A 577 -119.42 4.86 13.41
C ASP A 577 -120.76 4.45 12.75
N ALA A 578 -120.89 3.17 12.34
CA ALA A 578 -122.10 2.61 11.76
C ALA A 578 -123.25 2.37 12.76
N LEU A 579 -122.92 2.13 14.04
CA LEU A 579 -123.89 2.07 15.14
C LEU A 579 -124.32 3.49 15.57
N ASP A 580 -123.38 4.43 15.66
CA ASP A 580 -123.64 5.85 15.92
C ASP A 580 -124.58 6.45 14.86
N ALA A 581 -124.39 6.11 13.58
CA ALA A 581 -125.28 6.50 12.49
C ALA A 581 -126.70 5.92 12.64
N LYS A 582 -126.84 4.70 13.20
CA LYS A 582 -128.15 4.10 13.52
C LYS A 582 -128.78 4.76 14.75
N ILE A 583 -127.99 5.08 15.78
CA ILE A 583 -128.44 5.77 16.99
C ILE A 583 -128.99 7.15 16.63
N ARG A 584 -128.25 7.97 15.88
CA ARG A 584 -128.74 9.30 15.44
C ARG A 584 -130.01 9.23 14.58
N LYS A 585 -130.19 8.15 13.82
CA LYS A 585 -131.43 7.89 13.08
C LYS A 585 -132.59 7.53 14.01
N ALA A 586 -132.35 6.66 15.00
CA ALA A 586 -133.33 6.33 16.03
C ALA A 586 -133.68 7.54 16.92
N GLU A 587 -132.73 8.42 17.25
CA GLU A 587 -132.96 9.68 17.95
C GLU A 587 -133.84 10.63 17.12
N ALA A 588 -133.60 10.73 15.80
CA ALA A 588 -134.45 11.52 14.90
C ALA A 588 -135.87 10.93 14.78
N GLU A 589 -136.00 9.60 14.77
CA GLU A 589 -137.29 8.89 14.76
C GLU A 589 -138.02 9.06 16.11
N ILE A 590 -137.33 8.96 17.26
CA ILE A 590 -137.88 9.28 18.58
C ILE A 590 -138.33 10.74 18.63
N LYS A 591 -137.54 11.69 18.13
CA LYS A 591 -137.91 13.12 18.10
C LYS A 591 -139.09 13.41 17.17
N ALA A 592 -139.28 12.61 16.11
CA ALA A 592 -140.49 12.65 15.28
C ALA A 592 -141.71 12.04 16.01
N LEU A 593 -141.51 10.99 16.80
CA LEU A 593 -142.54 10.39 17.66
C LEU A 593 -142.93 11.32 18.82
N GLU A 594 -141.98 12.02 19.46
CA GLU A 594 -142.26 13.06 20.45
C GLU A 594 -143.02 14.25 19.84
N ASN A 595 -142.63 14.70 18.64
CA ASN A 595 -143.35 15.78 17.95
C ASN A 595 -144.78 15.37 17.56
N THR A 596 -144.99 14.13 17.08
CA THR A 596 -146.34 13.63 16.77
C THR A 596 -147.15 13.32 18.03
N LEU A 597 -146.53 12.86 19.12
CA LEU A 597 -147.17 12.72 20.44
C LEU A 597 -147.55 14.08 21.03
N ASN A 598 -146.71 15.11 20.90
CA ASN A 598 -147.05 16.48 21.30
C ASN A 598 -148.14 17.09 20.43
N LEU A 599 -148.17 16.81 19.12
CA LEU A 599 -149.25 17.20 18.24
C LEU A 599 -150.58 16.50 18.64
N LEU A 600 -150.50 15.22 19.00
CA LEU A 600 -151.66 14.43 19.44
C LEU A 600 -152.14 14.84 20.84
N ASN A 601 -151.23 15.17 21.76
CA ASN A 601 -151.55 15.69 23.09
C ASN A 601 -152.12 17.11 23.05
N THR A 602 -151.61 18.00 22.19
CA THR A 602 -152.23 19.31 21.99
C THR A 602 -153.59 19.21 21.29
N ARG A 603 -153.79 18.22 20.40
CA ARG A 603 -155.09 17.92 19.80
C ARG A 603 -156.08 17.32 20.80
N ASN A 604 -155.66 16.40 21.66
CA ASN A 604 -156.45 15.82 22.75
C ASN A 604 -156.74 16.83 23.88
N SER A 605 -155.82 17.76 24.15
CA SER A 605 -156.04 18.87 25.09
C SER A 605 -157.11 19.84 24.55
N LYS A 606 -157.05 20.18 23.25
CA LYS A 606 -158.13 20.91 22.58
C LYS A 606 -159.47 20.17 22.67
N TYR A 607 -159.49 18.85 22.42
CA TYR A 607 -160.67 17.98 22.56
C TYR A 607 -161.14 17.71 24.01
N ARG A 608 -160.43 18.20 25.04
CA ARG A 608 -160.85 18.14 26.44
C ARG A 608 -161.32 19.50 26.99
N ASN A 609 -161.08 20.57 26.24
CA ASN A 609 -161.52 21.93 26.56
C ASN A 609 -162.63 22.40 25.59
N THR A 610 -163.35 21.44 24.98
CA THR A 610 -164.53 21.57 24.13
C THR A 610 -165.50 20.44 24.43
#